data_AF-A0A1E4SSN9-F1
#
_entry.id   AF-A0A1E4SSN9-F1
#
_cell.length_a   1.000
_cell.length_b   1.000
_cell.length_c   1.000
_cell.angle_alpha   90.00
_cell.angle_beta   90.00
_cell.angle_gamma   90.00
#
_symmetry.space_group_name_H-M   'P 1'
#
loop_
_entity.id
_entity.type
_entity.pdbx_description
1 polymer ?
#
loop_
_entity_poly.entity_id
_entity_poly.type
_entity_poly.pdbx_seq_one_letter_code
_entity_poly.pdbx_strand_id
1 'polypeptide(L)'
;NSKVLKFYDITVYKEDLFNLLDDEWLNDNNIGFVYEYLTRFQITPILKQRMKYASNEQINNSVTLLMPTFSFLLANHPNPKELKGVMPPMENSSFIFLPVNDNEDLDVAEGGSHWSLLLCCPKDRKVFVYDSMFLANERESLDLVKKLEIYFDTKFEVYVDKYTPQQINGSDCGISVAANTAVLLSRILNVEDNTKIDLSLKHVVMSAIDARIFVL
;
A
#
# COMPACT_ATOMS: atom_id res chain seq x y z
N ASN A 1 5.32 10.82 23.25
CA ASN A 1 4.11 10.89 22.43
C ASN A 1 2.93 10.21 23.16
N SER A 2 1.72 10.79 23.20
CA SER A 2 0.57 10.29 23.98
C SER A 2 -0.44 9.54 23.10
N LYS A 3 -0.90 8.37 23.55
CA LYS A 3 -1.94 7.58 22.86
C LYS A 3 -3.27 8.36 22.81
N VAL A 4 -3.90 8.38 21.65
CA VAL A 4 -5.24 8.94 21.41
C VAL A 4 -6.28 7.82 21.31
N LEU A 5 -6.02 6.81 20.48
CA LEU A 5 -6.97 5.73 20.18
C LEU A 5 -6.24 4.40 19.98
N LYS A 6 -6.89 3.28 20.31
CA LYS A 6 -6.50 1.95 19.79
C LYS A 6 -7.57 1.51 18.82
N PHE A 7 -7.25 1.51 17.53
CA PHE A 7 -8.12 1.07 16.46
C PHE A 7 -7.63 -0.30 15.99
N TYR A 8 -8.24 -1.35 16.54
CA TYR A 8 -7.80 -2.72 16.30
C TYR A 8 -6.29 -2.88 16.53
N ASP A 9 -5.54 -3.28 15.50
CA ASP A 9 -4.10 -3.52 15.61
C ASP A 9 -3.28 -2.22 15.59
N ILE A 10 -3.87 -1.09 15.18
CA ILE A 10 -3.20 0.20 15.09
C ILE A 10 -3.44 1.05 16.34
N THR A 11 -2.36 1.51 16.97
CA THR A 11 -2.46 2.51 18.06
C THR A 11 -2.21 3.88 17.46
N VAL A 12 -3.20 4.77 17.52
CA VAL A 12 -3.06 6.15 17.07
C VAL A 12 -2.58 7.00 18.24
N TYR A 13 -1.51 7.75 18.02
CA TYR A 13 -0.91 8.69 18.94
C TYR A 13 -1.20 10.14 18.51
N LYS A 14 -0.89 11.09 19.38
CA LYS A 14 -1.16 12.51 19.12
C LYS A 14 -0.36 13.04 17.93
N GLU A 15 0.87 12.57 17.77
CA GLU A 15 1.74 12.87 16.63
C GLU A 15 1.13 12.43 15.29
N ASP A 16 0.52 11.25 15.24
CA ASP A 16 -0.13 10.78 14.02
C ASP A 16 -1.27 11.72 13.58
N LEU A 17 -1.92 12.42 14.51
CA LEU A 17 -2.90 13.44 14.18
C LEU A 17 -2.25 14.74 13.69
N PHE A 18 -1.07 15.10 14.20
CA PHE A 18 -0.32 16.25 13.71
C PHE A 18 0.18 16.03 12.29
N ASN A 19 0.58 14.81 11.94
CA ASN A 19 0.99 14.41 10.59
C ASN A 19 -0.10 14.65 9.52
N LEU A 20 -1.37 14.78 9.93
CA LEU A 20 -2.49 15.07 9.03
C LEU A 20 -2.67 16.56 8.73
N LEU A 21 -1.99 17.45 9.47
CA LEU A 21 -1.99 18.88 9.18
C LEU A 21 -1.35 19.18 7.82
N ASP A 22 -1.66 20.35 7.29
CA ASP A 22 -1.08 20.81 6.02
C ASP A 22 0.45 20.88 6.12
N ASP A 23 1.13 20.56 5.03
CA ASP A 23 2.59 20.44 4.92
C ASP A 23 3.30 19.41 5.83
N GLU A 24 2.58 18.66 6.66
CA GLU A 24 3.16 17.58 7.50
C GLU A 24 3.19 16.23 6.78
N TRP A 25 4.12 15.36 7.19
CA TRP A 25 4.42 14.09 6.53
C TRP A 25 3.70 12.93 7.22
N LEU A 26 3.12 12.02 6.42
CA LEU A 26 2.63 10.77 6.98
C LEU A 26 3.79 9.82 7.31
N ASN A 27 3.68 9.17 8.47
CA ASN A 27 4.55 8.07 8.86
C ASN A 27 3.92 6.70 8.50
N ASP A 28 4.62 5.63 8.89
CA ASP A 28 4.17 4.25 8.76
C ASP A 28 2.84 3.98 9.48
N ASN A 29 2.66 4.53 10.68
CA ASN A 29 1.46 4.33 11.48
C ASN A 29 0.22 5.00 10.87
N ASN A 30 0.37 6.17 10.24
CA ASN A 30 -0.68 6.84 9.48
C ASN A 30 -1.16 5.99 8.30
N ILE A 31 -0.24 5.50 7.46
CA ILE A 31 -0.59 4.63 6.32
C ILE A 31 -1.18 3.30 6.82
N GLY A 32 -0.59 2.74 7.88
CA GLY A 32 -1.09 1.53 8.54
C GLY A 32 -2.52 1.67 9.05
N PHE A 33 -2.87 2.81 9.65
CA PHE A 33 -4.24 3.12 10.05
C PHE A 33 -5.21 3.08 8.87
N VAL A 34 -4.88 3.74 7.75
CA VAL A 34 -5.71 3.73 6.54
C VAL A 34 -5.90 2.31 6.01
N TYR A 35 -4.83 1.51 5.99
CA TYR A 35 -4.88 0.14 5.50
C TYR A 35 -5.73 -0.77 6.40
N GLU A 36 -5.63 -0.61 7.71
CA GLU A 36 -6.47 -1.32 8.67
C GLU A 36 -7.94 -0.95 8.51
N TYR A 37 -8.24 0.34 8.34
CA TYR A 37 -9.59 0.84 8.09
C TYR A 37 -10.17 0.27 6.80
N LEU A 38 -9.46 0.39 5.68
CA LEU A 38 -9.90 -0.12 4.38
C LEU A 38 -10.12 -1.63 4.41
N THR A 39 -9.22 -2.38 5.06
CA THR A 39 -9.33 -3.84 5.18
C THR A 39 -10.62 -4.24 5.91
N ARG A 40 -10.94 -3.58 7.02
CA ARG A 40 -12.09 -3.95 7.85
C ARG A 40 -13.42 -3.43 7.33
N PHE A 41 -13.44 -2.22 6.79
CA PHE A 41 -14.68 -1.54 6.44
C PHE A 41 -15.00 -1.54 4.94
N GLN A 42 -14.02 -1.80 4.07
CA GLN A 42 -14.23 -1.89 2.62
C GLN A 42 -13.99 -3.31 2.11
N ILE A 43 -12.78 -3.85 2.26
CA ILE A 43 -12.39 -5.16 1.68
C ILE A 43 -13.24 -6.29 2.23
N THR A 44 -13.19 -6.49 3.55
CA THR A 44 -13.83 -7.65 4.19
C THR A 44 -15.34 -7.69 3.96
N PRO A 45 -16.11 -6.60 4.15
CA PRO A 45 -17.56 -6.64 3.95
C PRO A 45 -17.95 -6.85 2.49
N ILE A 46 -17.30 -6.15 1.55
CA ILE A 46 -17.63 -6.26 0.12
C ILE A 46 -17.30 -7.65 -0.41
N LEU A 47 -16.12 -8.18 -0.08
CA LEU A 47 -15.74 -9.53 -0.52
C LEU A 47 -16.57 -10.62 0.15
N LYS A 48 -16.99 -10.48 1.41
CA LYS A 48 -17.95 -11.41 2.04
C LYS A 48 -19.28 -11.47 1.30
N GLN A 49 -19.76 -10.33 0.82
CA GLN A 49 -20.99 -10.27 0.05
C GLN A 49 -20.83 -10.92 -1.34
N ARG A 50 -19.71 -10.63 -2.02
CA ARG A 50 -19.43 -11.11 -3.37
C ARG A 50 -19.06 -12.59 -3.42
N MET A 51 -18.29 -13.07 -2.44
CA MET A 51 -17.75 -14.43 -2.39
C MET A 51 -18.49 -15.28 -1.33
N LYS A 52 -19.82 -15.39 -1.47
CA LYS A 52 -20.72 -16.00 -0.46
C LYS A 52 -20.31 -17.39 0.06
N TYR A 53 -19.61 -18.17 -0.77
CA TYR A 53 -19.19 -19.54 -0.44
C TYR A 53 -17.69 -19.68 -0.14
N ALA A 54 -16.93 -18.58 -0.17
CA ALA A 54 -15.52 -18.60 0.17
C ALA A 54 -15.32 -18.63 1.68
N SER A 55 -14.24 -19.27 2.14
CA SER A 55 -13.84 -19.22 3.55
C SER A 55 -13.39 -17.81 3.93
N ASN A 56 -13.43 -17.50 5.23
CA ASN A 56 -12.88 -16.22 5.73
C ASN A 56 -11.41 -16.03 5.34
N GLU A 57 -10.63 -17.11 5.30
CA GLU A 57 -9.24 -17.09 4.87
C GLU A 57 -9.12 -16.70 3.38
N GLN A 58 -9.92 -17.31 2.50
CA GLN A 58 -9.93 -16.96 1.08
C GLN A 58 -10.34 -15.50 0.84
N ILE A 59 -11.26 -14.98 1.65
CA ILE A 59 -11.70 -13.59 1.58
C ILE A 59 -10.59 -12.64 2.04
N ASN A 60 -10.05 -12.89 3.23
CA ASN A 60 -9.01 -12.04 3.83
C ASN A 60 -7.72 -12.03 3.02
N ASN A 61 -7.42 -13.13 2.32
CA ASN A 61 -6.22 -13.28 1.52
C ASN A 61 -6.49 -13.02 0.03
N SER A 62 -7.62 -12.42 -0.36
CA SER A 62 -7.88 -12.10 -1.77
C SER A 62 -7.20 -10.79 -2.18
N VAL A 63 -7.30 -9.78 -1.31
CA VAL A 63 -6.65 -8.46 -1.44
C VAL A 63 -5.92 -8.18 -0.14
N THR A 64 -4.61 -7.98 -0.23
CA THR A 64 -3.75 -7.70 0.93
C THR A 64 -3.25 -6.26 0.87
N LEU A 65 -3.54 -5.49 1.91
CA LEU A 65 -2.91 -4.19 2.15
C LEU A 65 -1.75 -4.41 3.13
N LEU A 66 -0.53 -4.46 2.62
CA LEU A 66 0.64 -4.79 3.44
C LEU A 66 1.02 -3.58 4.29
N MET A 67 1.12 -3.76 5.61
CA MET A 67 1.55 -2.66 6.49
C MET A 67 2.93 -2.14 6.04
N PRO A 68 3.21 -0.83 6.19
CA PRO A 68 4.51 -0.27 5.80
C PRO A 68 5.71 -0.97 6.44
N THR A 69 5.58 -1.40 7.69
CA THR A 69 6.60 -2.17 8.41
C THR A 69 6.96 -3.49 7.73
N PHE A 70 5.97 -4.22 7.17
CA PHE A 70 6.23 -5.45 6.43
C PHE A 70 6.80 -5.19 5.04
N SER A 71 6.39 -4.11 4.36
CA SER A 71 6.99 -3.72 3.08
C SER A 71 8.46 -3.34 3.25
N PHE A 72 8.77 -2.58 4.30
CA PHE A 72 10.13 -2.21 4.68
C PHE A 72 10.97 -3.43 5.08
N LEU A 73 10.41 -4.35 5.88
CA LEU A 73 11.07 -5.61 6.25
C LEU A 73 11.42 -6.42 4.99
N LEU A 74 10.48 -6.56 4.05
CA LEU A 74 10.71 -7.30 2.81
C LEU A 74 11.79 -6.63 1.93
N ALA A 75 11.76 -5.29 1.82
CA ALA A 75 12.73 -4.53 1.06
C ALA A 75 14.16 -4.74 1.58
N ASN A 76 14.34 -4.75 2.90
CA ASN A 76 15.65 -4.76 3.54
C ASN A 76 16.15 -6.14 3.97
N HIS A 77 15.29 -7.17 4.01
CA HIS A 77 15.74 -8.51 4.42
C HIS A 77 16.72 -9.13 3.40
N PRO A 78 17.86 -9.68 3.84
CA PRO A 78 18.85 -10.25 2.93
C PRO A 78 18.33 -11.48 2.19
N ASN A 79 17.47 -12.28 2.84
CA ASN A 79 16.86 -13.48 2.26
C ASN A 79 15.33 -13.46 2.35
N PRO A 80 14.60 -12.94 1.36
CA PRO A 80 13.14 -12.87 1.39
C PRO A 80 12.42 -14.20 1.62
N LYS A 81 13.02 -15.35 1.24
CA LYS A 81 12.38 -16.67 1.41
C LYS A 81 12.18 -17.03 2.88
N GLU A 82 13.02 -16.53 3.78
CA GLU A 82 12.90 -16.76 5.23
C GLU A 82 11.69 -16.04 5.85
N LEU A 83 11.12 -15.05 5.15
CA LEU A 83 9.99 -14.28 5.65
C LEU A 83 8.62 -14.97 5.49
N LYS A 84 8.52 -16.12 4.82
CA LYS A 84 7.22 -16.80 4.58
C LYS A 84 6.43 -17.17 5.84
N GLY A 85 7.09 -17.32 6.98
CA GLY A 85 6.43 -17.55 8.28
C GLY A 85 6.20 -16.29 9.12
N VAL A 86 6.69 -15.15 8.67
CA VAL A 86 6.63 -13.85 9.38
C VAL A 86 5.66 -12.90 8.70
N MET A 87 5.61 -12.92 7.37
CA MET A 87 4.72 -12.09 6.58
C MET A 87 3.26 -12.50 6.75
N PRO A 88 2.31 -11.56 6.62
CA PRO A 88 0.92 -11.93 6.47
C PRO A 88 0.74 -12.83 5.22
N PRO A 89 -0.25 -13.74 5.22
CA PRO A 89 -0.46 -14.68 4.14
C PRO A 89 -0.78 -13.92 2.84
N MET A 90 0.19 -13.88 1.92
CA MET A 90 0.11 -13.12 0.68
C MET A 90 0.30 -13.97 -0.56
N GLU A 91 0.65 -15.25 -0.39
CA GLU A 91 0.91 -16.21 -1.45
C GLU A 91 -0.32 -16.51 -2.31
N ASN A 92 -1.51 -16.44 -1.70
CA ASN A 92 -2.78 -16.68 -2.37
C ASN A 92 -3.48 -15.40 -2.84
N SER A 93 -2.90 -14.24 -2.54
CA SER A 93 -3.46 -12.94 -2.87
C SER A 93 -3.50 -12.68 -4.36
N SER A 94 -4.64 -12.16 -4.81
CA SER A 94 -4.79 -11.70 -6.19
C SER A 94 -4.18 -10.31 -6.36
N PHE A 95 -4.26 -9.49 -5.30
CA PHE A 95 -3.73 -8.13 -5.26
C PHE A 95 -3.01 -7.89 -3.94
N ILE A 96 -1.80 -7.34 -3.99
CA ILE A 96 -1.01 -6.96 -2.82
C ILE A 96 -0.56 -5.51 -3.01
N PHE A 97 -0.97 -4.64 -2.09
CA PHE A 97 -0.51 -3.26 -2.03
C PHE A 97 0.69 -3.16 -1.09
N LEU A 98 1.79 -2.61 -1.57
CA LEU A 98 3.02 -2.41 -0.80
C LEU A 98 3.42 -0.94 -0.85
N PRO A 99 3.27 -0.17 0.23
CA PRO A 99 3.86 1.15 0.34
C PRO A 99 5.39 1.01 0.34
N VAL A 100 6.06 1.83 -0.46
CA VAL A 100 7.52 1.85 -0.60
C VAL A 100 8.04 3.12 0.04
N ASN A 101 9.11 2.97 0.81
CA ASN A 101 9.85 4.07 1.40
C ASN A 101 11.32 3.94 1.00
N ASP A 102 12.00 5.07 0.86
CA ASP A 102 13.42 5.20 0.51
C ASP A 102 14.37 5.13 1.70
N ASN A 103 13.87 4.78 2.88
CA ASN A 103 14.75 4.49 4.01
C ASN A 103 15.60 3.24 3.73
N GLU A 104 16.92 3.43 3.65
CA GLU A 104 17.91 2.36 3.54
C GLU A 104 18.45 1.91 4.91
N ASP A 105 18.10 2.60 6.02
CA ASP A 105 18.65 2.37 7.36
C ASP A 105 17.64 1.73 8.32
N LEU A 106 17.93 0.50 8.77
CA LEU A 106 17.12 -0.26 9.73
C LEU A 106 17.18 0.31 11.16
N ASP A 107 18.23 1.06 11.49
CA ASP A 107 18.48 1.59 12.84
C ASP A 107 17.88 2.99 13.04
N VAL A 108 17.48 3.65 11.95
CA VAL A 108 16.84 4.97 11.98
C VAL A 108 15.32 4.82 11.94
N ALA A 109 14.70 4.99 13.11
CA ALA A 109 13.26 5.15 13.20
C ALA A 109 12.82 6.40 12.42
N GLU A 110 11.68 6.31 11.72
CA GLU A 110 11.13 7.39 10.90
C GLU A 110 12.12 7.91 9.82
N GLY A 111 13.04 7.05 9.37
CA GLY A 111 13.91 7.35 8.23
C GLY A 111 13.16 7.38 6.90
N GLY A 112 13.89 7.79 5.85
CA GLY A 112 13.34 7.99 4.51
C GLY A 112 12.78 9.41 4.31
N SER A 113 12.64 9.78 3.05
CA SER A 113 12.18 11.10 2.60
C SER A 113 11.01 11.05 1.62
N HIS A 114 10.65 9.87 1.10
CA HIS A 114 9.61 9.75 0.09
C HIS A 114 8.83 8.43 0.17
N TRP A 115 7.52 8.54 -0.09
CA TRP A 115 6.62 7.40 -0.20
C TRP A 115 6.15 7.20 -1.64
N SER A 116 6.14 5.95 -2.09
CA SER A 116 5.47 5.53 -3.32
C SER A 116 4.68 4.24 -3.10
N LEU A 117 4.00 3.73 -4.13
CA LEU A 117 3.13 2.56 -4.00
C LEU A 117 3.41 1.51 -5.07
N LEU A 118 3.52 0.24 -4.65
CA LEU A 118 3.41 -0.90 -5.53
C LEU A 118 2.06 -1.58 -5.41
N LEU A 119 1.52 -2.04 -6.55
CA LEU A 119 0.46 -3.02 -6.62
C LEU A 119 0.99 -4.27 -7.32
N CYS A 120 1.20 -5.35 -6.57
CA CYS A 120 1.58 -6.65 -7.10
C CYS A 120 0.35 -7.50 -7.38
N CYS A 121 0.33 -8.13 -8.56
CA CYS A 121 -0.66 -9.11 -8.99
C CYS A 121 0.05 -10.46 -9.19
N PRO A 122 0.23 -11.29 -8.14
CA PRO A 122 1.04 -12.50 -8.20
C PRO A 122 0.65 -13.47 -9.32
N LYS A 123 -0.66 -13.72 -9.49
CA LYS A 123 -1.21 -14.65 -10.49
C LYS A 123 -0.93 -14.21 -11.92
N ASP A 124 -1.00 -12.92 -12.18
CA ASP A 124 -0.74 -12.33 -13.51
C ASP A 124 0.74 -12.06 -13.75
N ARG A 125 1.58 -12.20 -12.72
CA ARG A 125 3.01 -11.89 -12.73
C ARG A 125 3.28 -10.44 -13.14
N LYS A 126 2.47 -9.52 -12.62
CA LYS A 126 2.61 -8.08 -12.88
C LYS A 126 2.81 -7.30 -11.59
N VAL A 127 3.61 -6.25 -11.66
CA VAL A 127 3.71 -5.23 -10.61
C VAL A 127 3.52 -3.86 -11.24
N PHE A 128 2.69 -3.04 -10.62
CA PHE A 128 2.46 -1.66 -11.01
C PHE A 128 3.12 -0.72 -10.00
N VAL A 129 3.82 0.31 -10.49
CA VAL A 129 4.49 1.34 -9.68
C VAL A 129 3.76 2.66 -9.84
N TYR A 130 3.39 3.29 -8.72
CA TYR A 130 2.78 4.61 -8.67
C TYR A 130 3.62 5.53 -7.81
N ASP A 131 4.09 6.63 -8.39
CA ASP A 131 4.95 7.61 -7.73
C ASP A 131 4.45 9.04 -8.00
N SER A 132 4.13 9.76 -6.93
CA SER A 132 3.66 11.14 -6.95
C SER A 132 4.78 12.17 -7.17
N MET A 133 6.05 11.75 -7.23
CA MET A 133 7.21 12.62 -7.46
C MET A 133 8.13 12.06 -8.56
N PHE A 134 7.62 11.99 -9.80
CA PHE A 134 8.38 11.75 -11.02
C PHE A 134 9.47 10.66 -10.91
N LEU A 135 9.10 9.46 -10.43
CA LEU A 135 9.99 8.31 -10.29
C LEU A 135 11.09 8.45 -9.22
N ALA A 136 10.90 9.32 -8.22
CA ALA A 136 11.82 9.50 -7.11
C ALA A 136 12.16 8.17 -6.40
N ASN A 137 11.20 7.25 -6.26
CA ASN A 137 11.40 5.92 -5.66
C ASN A 137 11.57 4.79 -6.71
N GLU A 138 12.04 5.07 -7.93
CA GLU A 138 12.19 4.04 -8.96
C GLU A 138 13.12 2.90 -8.52
N ARG A 139 14.27 3.24 -7.93
CA ARG A 139 15.26 2.25 -7.50
C ARG A 139 14.70 1.36 -6.40
N GLU A 140 14.10 1.97 -5.40
CA GLU A 140 13.51 1.35 -4.21
C GLU A 140 12.36 0.42 -4.61
N SER A 141 11.53 0.89 -5.54
CA SER A 141 10.44 0.12 -6.14
C SER A 141 10.97 -1.12 -6.87
N LEU A 142 12.00 -0.96 -7.72
CA LEU A 142 12.59 -2.08 -8.46
C LEU A 142 13.33 -3.05 -7.55
N ASP A 143 13.99 -2.58 -6.50
CA ASP A 143 14.64 -3.43 -5.51
C ASP A 143 13.63 -4.22 -4.70
N LEU A 144 12.51 -3.61 -4.27
CA LEU A 144 11.41 -4.34 -3.64
C LEU A 144 10.77 -5.36 -4.60
N VAL A 145 10.64 -5.06 -5.89
CA VAL A 145 10.19 -6.05 -6.89
C VAL A 145 11.15 -7.25 -6.92
N LYS A 146 12.47 -7.05 -6.94
CA LYS A 146 13.43 -8.18 -6.89
C LYS A 146 13.25 -9.01 -5.61
N LYS A 147 12.95 -8.39 -4.47
CA LYS A 147 12.67 -9.09 -3.21
C LYS A 147 11.39 -9.92 -3.30
N LEU A 148 10.33 -9.36 -3.93
CA LEU A 148 9.12 -10.10 -4.25
C LEU A 148 9.40 -11.29 -5.17
N GLU A 149 10.23 -11.11 -6.21
CA GLU A 149 10.58 -12.21 -7.12
C GLU A 149 11.25 -13.39 -6.39
N ILE A 150 12.13 -13.08 -5.43
CA ILE A 150 12.78 -14.09 -4.59
C ILE A 150 11.76 -14.75 -3.63
N TYR A 151 10.90 -13.96 -3.01
CA TYR A 151 9.86 -14.43 -2.08
C TYR A 151 8.88 -15.40 -2.77
N PHE A 152 8.35 -14.99 -3.93
CA PHE A 152 7.37 -15.76 -4.71
C PHE A 152 8.00 -16.81 -5.62
N ASP A 153 9.33 -16.81 -5.76
CA ASP A 153 10.06 -17.69 -6.69
C ASP A 153 9.56 -17.55 -8.15
N THR A 154 9.25 -16.31 -8.55
CA THR A 154 8.71 -16.00 -9.89
C THR A 154 9.19 -14.63 -10.36
N LYS A 155 9.28 -14.44 -11.68
CA LYS A 155 9.59 -13.13 -12.28
C LYS A 155 8.34 -12.29 -12.51
N PHE A 156 8.44 -10.99 -12.31
CA PHE A 156 7.36 -10.03 -12.50
C PHE A 156 7.64 -9.09 -13.67
N GLU A 157 6.61 -8.80 -14.47
CA GLU A 157 6.62 -7.70 -15.42
C GLU A 157 6.27 -6.41 -14.68
N VAL A 158 7.12 -5.38 -14.79
CA VAL A 158 6.96 -4.11 -14.08
C VAL A 158 6.35 -3.06 -15.01
N TYR A 159 5.29 -2.42 -14.54
CA TYR A 159 4.58 -1.35 -15.23
C TYR A 159 4.61 -0.09 -14.37
N VAL A 160 5.29 0.94 -14.87
CA VAL A 160 5.35 2.24 -14.19
C VAL A 160 4.21 3.12 -14.70
N ASP A 161 3.29 3.52 -13.83
CA ASP A 161 2.17 4.37 -14.21
C ASP A 161 2.61 5.82 -14.39
N LYS A 162 2.73 6.23 -15.65
CA LYS A 162 3.17 7.57 -16.07
C LYS A 162 2.16 8.68 -15.77
N TYR A 163 0.98 8.34 -15.25
CA TYR A 163 -0.11 9.27 -15.03
C TYR A 163 -0.51 9.37 -13.56
N THR A 164 0.32 8.85 -12.65
CA THR A 164 0.13 9.03 -11.22
C THR A 164 0.00 10.53 -10.93
N PRO A 165 -1.05 10.98 -10.23
CA PRO A 165 -1.20 12.39 -9.86
C PRO A 165 0.05 12.86 -9.13
N GLN A 166 0.65 13.93 -9.64
CA GLN A 166 1.90 14.45 -9.09
C GLN A 166 1.59 15.40 -7.95
N GLN A 167 2.33 15.26 -6.85
CA GLN A 167 2.25 16.20 -5.73
C GLN A 167 2.80 17.56 -6.16
N ILE A 168 2.27 18.62 -5.55
CA ILE A 168 2.68 20.01 -5.82
C ILE A 168 3.51 20.62 -4.69
N ASN A 169 3.76 19.86 -3.62
CA ASN A 169 4.56 20.22 -2.46
C ASN A 169 5.53 19.09 -2.10
N GLY A 170 6.26 19.21 -0.98
CA GLY A 170 7.25 18.24 -0.53
C GLY A 170 6.76 17.20 0.48
N SER A 171 5.46 17.14 0.79
CA SER A 171 4.93 16.47 1.99
C SER A 171 3.77 15.50 1.72
N ASP A 172 3.09 15.62 0.59
CA ASP A 172 1.88 14.84 0.29
C ASP A 172 2.13 13.44 -0.29
N CYS A 173 3.38 12.95 -0.35
CA CYS A 173 3.69 11.64 -0.91
C CYS A 173 2.96 10.50 -0.16
N GLY A 174 2.94 10.52 1.17
CA GLY A 174 2.20 9.54 1.98
C GLY A 174 0.68 9.64 1.81
N ILE A 175 0.14 10.86 1.67
CA ILE A 175 -1.28 11.08 1.33
C ILE A 175 -1.60 10.50 -0.05
N SER A 176 -0.70 10.69 -1.00
CA SER A 176 -0.84 10.15 -2.36
C SER A 176 -0.87 8.62 -2.34
N VAL A 177 -0.03 7.96 -1.53
CA VAL A 177 -0.08 6.50 -1.33
C VAL A 177 -1.44 6.05 -0.78
N ALA A 178 -1.95 6.70 0.27
CA ALA A 178 -3.25 6.38 0.86
C ALA A 178 -4.41 6.56 -0.14
N ALA A 179 -4.45 7.69 -0.84
CA ALA A 179 -5.49 8.00 -1.81
C ALA A 179 -5.44 7.10 -3.04
N ASN A 180 -4.25 6.86 -3.61
CA ASN A 180 -4.08 5.95 -4.74
C ASN A 180 -4.49 4.53 -4.36
N THR A 181 -4.16 4.07 -3.15
CA THR A 181 -4.63 2.78 -2.63
C THR A 181 -6.16 2.72 -2.62
N ALA A 182 -6.83 3.72 -2.05
CA ALA A 182 -8.29 3.75 -1.96
C ALA A 182 -8.97 3.74 -3.35
N VAL A 183 -8.46 4.51 -4.32
CA VAL A 183 -8.98 4.55 -5.69
C VAL A 183 -8.83 3.21 -6.39
N LEU A 184 -7.61 2.64 -6.40
CA LEU A 184 -7.32 1.36 -7.03
C LEU A 184 -8.12 0.23 -6.37
N LEU A 185 -8.21 0.25 -5.04
CA LEU A 185 -9.00 -0.71 -4.29
C LEU A 185 -10.48 -0.65 -4.65
N SER A 186 -11.05 0.55 -4.74
CA SER A 186 -12.45 0.73 -5.15
C SER A 186 -12.70 0.11 -6.53
N ARG A 187 -11.79 0.28 -7.49
CA ARG A 187 -11.89 -0.35 -8.82
C ARG A 187 -11.81 -1.86 -8.74
N ILE A 188 -10.89 -2.41 -7.94
CA ILE A 188 -10.74 -3.87 -7.74
C ILE A 188 -11.99 -4.47 -7.10
N LEU A 189 -12.55 -3.83 -6.08
CA LEU A 189 -13.69 -4.37 -5.33
C LEU A 189 -15.00 -4.29 -6.14
N ASN A 190 -15.15 -3.26 -6.97
CA ASN A 190 -16.38 -3.00 -7.74
C ASN A 190 -16.32 -3.49 -9.21
N VAL A 191 -15.23 -4.12 -9.64
CA VAL A 191 -15.12 -4.65 -11.01
C VAL A 191 -16.15 -5.77 -11.24
N GLU A 192 -16.80 -5.80 -12.40
CA GLU A 192 -17.66 -6.90 -12.79
C GLU A 192 -16.85 -8.14 -13.18
N ASP A 193 -17.40 -9.34 -12.96
CA ASP A 193 -16.72 -10.58 -13.30
C ASP A 193 -16.36 -10.63 -14.79
N ASN A 194 -15.16 -11.13 -15.10
CA ASN A 194 -14.61 -11.23 -16.46
C ASN A 194 -14.39 -9.89 -17.20
N THR A 195 -14.37 -8.76 -16.48
CA THR A 195 -13.98 -7.47 -17.04
C THR A 195 -12.55 -7.09 -16.65
N LYS A 196 -11.87 -6.34 -17.52
CA LYS A 196 -10.52 -5.85 -17.25
C LYS A 196 -10.58 -4.71 -16.23
N ILE A 197 -9.80 -4.80 -15.17
CA ILE A 197 -9.64 -3.71 -14.20
C ILE A 197 -8.71 -2.64 -14.81
N ASP A 198 -9.15 -1.39 -14.81
CA ASP A 198 -8.26 -0.26 -15.11
C ASP A 198 -7.42 0.08 -13.88
N LEU A 199 -6.15 -0.30 -13.92
CA LEU A 199 -5.18 0.00 -12.87
C LEU A 199 -4.37 1.27 -13.15
N SER A 200 -4.61 1.99 -14.26
CA SER A 200 -3.90 3.25 -14.52
C SER A 200 -4.54 4.44 -13.81
N LEU A 201 -3.74 5.42 -13.39
CA LEU A 201 -4.26 6.64 -12.76
C LEU A 201 -4.52 7.78 -13.76
N LYS A 202 -4.49 7.51 -15.08
CA LYS A 202 -4.64 8.49 -16.18
C LYS A 202 -5.81 9.48 -16.08
N HIS A 203 -6.90 9.09 -15.42
CA HIS A 203 -8.10 9.90 -15.30
C HIS A 203 -8.45 10.23 -13.84
N VAL A 204 -7.48 10.07 -12.94
CA VAL A 204 -7.61 10.40 -11.53
C VAL A 204 -7.09 11.81 -11.32
N VAL A 205 -7.90 12.66 -10.71
CA VAL A 205 -7.48 13.95 -10.17
C VAL A 205 -7.47 13.80 -8.65
N MET A 206 -6.35 14.17 -8.02
CA MET A 206 -6.20 14.06 -6.58
C MET A 206 -6.15 15.46 -5.95
N SER A 207 -6.95 15.64 -4.91
CA SER A 207 -6.86 16.78 -3.99
C SER A 207 -6.28 16.25 -2.69
N ALA A 208 -5.07 16.69 -2.34
CA ALA A 208 -4.42 16.25 -1.11
C ALA A 208 -5.21 16.67 0.14
N ILE A 209 -5.88 17.83 0.09
CA ILE A 209 -6.76 18.30 1.17
C ILE A 209 -7.94 17.34 1.35
N ASP A 210 -8.63 16.97 0.27
CA ASP A 210 -9.77 16.04 0.36
C ASP A 210 -9.31 14.66 0.85
N ALA A 211 -8.12 14.22 0.42
CA ALA A 211 -7.52 12.97 0.88
C ALA A 211 -7.11 13.02 2.37
N ARG A 212 -6.58 14.14 2.86
CA ARG A 212 -6.30 14.37 4.29
C ARG A 212 -7.59 14.32 5.12
N ILE A 213 -8.66 14.97 4.64
CA ILE A 213 -9.98 14.94 5.28
C ILE A 213 -10.54 13.51 5.34
N PHE A 214 -10.30 12.68 4.32
CA PHE A 214 -10.70 11.28 4.35
C PHE A 214 -9.98 10.45 5.43
N VAL A 215 -8.74 10.80 5.79
CA VAL A 215 -7.96 10.08 6.81
C VAL A 215 -8.32 10.51 8.24
N LEU A 216 -8.82 11.74 8.43
CA LEU A 216 -9.30 12.28 9.71
C LEU A 216 -10.59 11.58 10.20
#